data_AF-A0A077ZYV2-F1
#
_entry.id   AF-A0A077ZYV2-F1
#
_cell.length_a   1.000
_cell.length_b   1.000
_cell.length_c   1.000
_cell.angle_alpha   90.00
_cell.angle_beta   90.00
_cell.angle_gamma   90.00
#
_symmetry.space_group_name_H-M   'P 1'
#
loop_
_entity.id
_entity.type
_entity.pdbx_description
1 polymer ?
#
loop_
_entity_poly.entity_id
_entity_poly.type
_entity_poly.pdbx_seq_one_letter_code
_entity_poly.pdbx_strand_id
1 'polypeptide(L)'
;MSEGSSVPNYHKVWYNTLHFKKKKGGNHDLGIEIEGVIPSAGEIRLLGNRHKQCLYYTIGVDVCQTQMMQQNADNFLACKEPIDGMWRCYTEGKYGQSIRESPDYTKVHERKFYDCLFKEAAGLDVCQTHFNDMIRSVYRSPENELCDWY
;
A
#
# COMPACT_ATOMS: atom_id res chain seq x y z
N MET A 1 26.04 -9.77 -28.66
CA MET A 1 24.65 -9.60 -28.19
C MET A 1 24.73 -9.40 -26.70
N SER A 2 24.76 -8.14 -26.27
CA SER A 2 25.03 -7.73 -24.88
C SER A 2 23.76 -7.75 -24.06
N GLU A 3 23.85 -8.40 -22.89
CA GLU A 3 22.84 -8.57 -21.86
C GLU A 3 22.28 -7.22 -21.40
N GLY A 4 20.96 -7.05 -21.53
CA GLY A 4 20.23 -5.93 -20.95
C GLY A 4 19.71 -6.31 -19.57
N SER A 5 20.56 -6.19 -18.55
CA SER A 5 20.13 -6.29 -17.15
C SER A 5 19.16 -5.15 -16.84
N SER A 6 17.87 -5.46 -16.67
CA SER A 6 16.88 -4.50 -16.20
C SER A 6 17.13 -4.21 -14.71
N VAL A 7 17.92 -3.18 -14.44
CA VAL A 7 18.11 -2.64 -13.09
C VAL A 7 16.74 -2.25 -12.54
N PRO A 8 16.33 -2.72 -11.34
CA PRO A 8 15.05 -2.31 -10.75
C PRO A 8 15.07 -0.80 -10.54
N ASN A 9 14.09 -0.12 -11.12
CA ASN A 9 14.05 1.34 -11.16
C ASN A 9 13.44 1.89 -9.86
N TYR A 10 14.22 1.86 -8.77
CA TYR A 10 13.81 2.29 -7.41
C TYR A 10 13.34 3.75 -7.31
N HIS A 11 13.48 4.56 -8.37
CA HIS A 11 13.10 5.97 -8.39
C HIS A 11 11.62 6.23 -8.68
N LYS A 12 10.84 5.24 -9.14
CA LYS A 12 9.41 5.45 -9.48
C LYS A 12 8.44 5.40 -8.29
N VAL A 13 8.91 5.01 -7.10
CA VAL A 13 8.06 4.70 -5.93
C VAL A 13 7.48 5.95 -5.22
N TRP A 14 7.79 7.17 -5.68
CA TRP A 14 7.68 8.37 -4.81
C TRP A 14 6.68 9.46 -5.24
N TYR A 15 5.86 9.24 -6.26
CA TYR A 15 4.81 10.22 -6.57
C TYR A 15 3.57 9.96 -5.71
N ASN A 16 3.56 10.59 -4.53
CA ASN A 16 2.37 10.72 -3.68
C ASN A 16 1.20 11.23 -4.53
N THR A 17 0.20 10.38 -4.76
CA THR A 17 -1.09 10.87 -5.26
C THR A 17 -1.65 11.76 -4.17
N LEU A 18 -1.75 13.07 -4.42
CA LEU A 18 -2.28 14.02 -3.44
C LEU A 18 -3.71 13.60 -3.09
N HIS A 19 -3.94 13.24 -1.83
CA HIS A 19 -5.29 12.96 -1.34
C HIS A 19 -5.98 14.31 -1.07
N PHE A 20 -7.19 14.49 -1.57
CA PHE A 20 -7.98 15.70 -1.36
C PHE A 20 -9.19 15.39 -0.49
N LYS A 21 -9.52 16.28 0.46
CA LYS A 21 -10.77 16.25 1.24
C LYS A 21 -11.59 17.50 0.96
N LYS A 22 -12.92 17.43 1.07
CA LYS A 22 -13.76 18.62 1.01
C LYS A 22 -13.50 19.50 2.23
N LYS A 23 -13.23 20.79 2.03
CA LYS A 23 -12.98 21.73 3.13
C LYS A 23 -14.27 21.94 3.95
N LYS A 24 -14.19 21.77 5.27
CA LYS A 24 -15.33 21.94 6.17
C LYS A 24 -15.67 23.43 6.29
N GLY A 25 -16.81 23.85 5.73
CA GLY A 25 -17.27 25.25 5.73
C GLY A 25 -16.89 26.06 4.49
N GLY A 26 -16.43 25.43 3.39
CA GLY A 26 -16.22 26.12 2.12
C GLY A 26 -17.54 26.55 1.50
N ASN A 27 -17.68 27.84 1.18
CA ASN A 27 -18.83 28.34 0.43
C ASN A 27 -18.76 27.84 -1.01
N HIS A 28 -19.89 27.35 -1.53
CA HIS A 28 -19.98 26.78 -2.87
C HIS A 28 -20.14 27.82 -3.99
N ASP A 29 -19.94 29.10 -3.68
CA ASP A 29 -20.30 30.21 -4.57
C ASP A 29 -19.43 30.26 -5.86
N LEU A 30 -18.25 29.63 -5.87
CA LEU A 30 -17.34 29.57 -7.04
C LEU A 30 -16.84 28.15 -7.38
N GLY A 31 -17.29 27.10 -6.69
CA GLY A 31 -16.87 25.72 -6.93
C GLY A 31 -16.73 24.85 -5.67
N ILE A 32 -16.15 23.65 -5.84
CA ILE A 32 -15.84 22.75 -4.72
C ILE A 32 -14.47 23.15 -4.15
N GLU A 33 -14.46 23.74 -2.95
CA GLU A 33 -13.22 23.95 -2.19
C GLU A 33 -12.68 22.61 -1.67
N ILE A 34 -11.59 22.15 -2.27
CA ILE A 34 -10.82 20.97 -1.86
C ILE A 34 -9.60 21.38 -1.02
N GLU A 35 -9.32 20.64 0.04
CA GLU A 35 -8.13 20.78 0.88
C GLU A 35 -7.23 19.56 0.66
N GLY A 36 -5.94 19.78 0.42
CA GLY A 36 -4.97 18.69 0.35
C GLY A 36 -4.80 18.05 1.73
N VAL A 37 -4.89 16.73 1.81
CA VAL A 37 -4.56 15.97 3.00
C VAL A 37 -3.04 15.87 3.08
N ILE A 38 -2.44 16.76 3.86
CA ILE A 38 -1.01 16.74 4.16
C ILE A 38 -0.76 15.68 5.23
N PRO A 39 0.07 14.64 4.95
CA PRO A 39 0.43 13.65 5.96
C PRO A 39 1.12 14.29 7.16
N SER A 40 0.87 13.77 8.36
CA SER A 40 1.62 14.19 9.55
C SER A 40 3.06 13.66 9.48
N ALA A 41 3.98 14.31 10.21
CA ALA A 41 5.36 13.86 10.27
C ALA A 41 5.49 12.41 10.79
N GLY A 42 4.64 12.01 11.76
CA GLY A 42 4.59 10.63 12.26
C GLY A 42 4.14 9.63 11.21
N GLU A 43 3.15 9.98 10.37
CA GLU A 43 2.70 9.11 9.27
C GLU A 43 3.81 8.87 8.24
N ILE A 44 4.57 9.92 7.90
CA ILE A 44 5.70 9.83 6.96
C ILE A 44 6.80 8.92 7.53
N ARG A 45 7.14 9.10 8.82
CA ARG A 45 8.15 8.28 9.49
C ARG A 45 7.70 6.82 9.56
N LEU A 46 6.49 6.56 10.01
CA LEU A 46 5.91 5.22 10.08
C LEU A 46 6.05 4.50 8.74
N LEU A 47 5.53 5.08 7.65
CA LEU A 47 5.59 4.44 6.33
C LEU A 47 7.02 4.27 5.84
N GLY A 48 7.86 5.30 5.97
CA GLY A 48 9.28 5.21 5.57
C GLY A 48 10.02 4.08 6.29
N ASN A 49 9.81 3.94 7.59
CA ASN A 49 10.43 2.90 8.40
C ASN A 49 9.88 1.52 8.06
N ARG A 50 8.56 1.39 7.87
CA ARG A 50 7.95 0.12 7.47
C ARG A 50 8.39 -0.31 6.07
N HIS A 51 8.49 0.62 5.13
CA HIS A 51 9.06 0.31 3.80
C HIS A 51 10.48 -0.25 3.89
N LYS A 52 11.32 0.31 4.78
CA LYS A 52 12.68 -0.18 5.00
C LYS A 52 12.69 -1.55 5.69
N GLN A 53 11.92 -1.72 6.76
CA GLN A 53 11.93 -2.93 7.58
C GLN A 53 11.26 -4.12 6.88
N CYS A 54 10.18 -3.86 6.15
CA CYS A 54 9.35 -4.88 5.52
C CYS A 54 9.67 -5.08 4.04
N LEU A 55 10.75 -4.47 3.53
CA LEU A 55 11.16 -4.53 2.13
C LEU A 55 11.22 -5.96 1.60
N TYR A 56 11.72 -6.90 2.41
CA TYR A 56 11.81 -8.32 2.04
C TYR A 56 10.45 -8.90 1.63
N TYR A 57 9.39 -8.58 2.36
CA TYR A 57 8.04 -9.05 2.02
C TYR A 57 7.50 -8.38 0.76
N THR A 58 7.75 -7.08 0.59
CA THR A 58 7.37 -6.35 -0.63
C THR A 58 8.05 -6.97 -1.86
N ILE A 59 9.35 -7.31 -1.77
CA ILE A 59 10.05 -8.04 -2.85
C ILE A 59 9.42 -9.41 -3.09
N GLY A 60 9.07 -10.15 -2.04
CA GLY A 60 8.42 -11.45 -2.18
C GLY A 60 7.07 -11.39 -2.91
N VAL A 61 6.27 -10.34 -2.66
CA VAL A 61 5.01 -10.10 -3.37
C VAL A 61 5.25 -9.81 -4.85
N ASP A 62 6.22 -8.96 -5.17
CA ASP A 62 6.58 -8.57 -6.54
C ASP A 62 7.08 -9.77 -7.36
N VAL A 63 7.95 -10.60 -6.77
CA VAL A 63 8.45 -11.84 -7.39
C VAL A 63 7.30 -12.82 -7.63
N CYS A 64 6.42 -13.00 -6.63
CA CYS A 64 5.29 -13.91 -6.77
C CYS A 64 4.33 -13.46 -7.88
N GLN A 65 3.99 -12.16 -7.92
CA GLN A 65 3.16 -11.60 -8.97
C GLN A 65 3.80 -11.84 -10.35
N THR A 66 5.09 -11.55 -10.48
CA THR A 66 5.82 -11.74 -11.75
C THR A 66 5.79 -13.21 -12.20
N GLN A 67 6.00 -14.15 -11.29
CA GLN A 67 5.94 -15.58 -11.58
C GLN A 67 4.52 -16.03 -11.98
N MET A 68 3.50 -15.53 -11.28
CA MET A 68 2.10 -15.80 -11.61
C MET A 68 1.75 -15.32 -13.02
N MET A 69 2.17 -14.10 -13.38
CA MET A 69 1.95 -13.54 -14.71
C MET A 69 2.69 -14.34 -15.79
N GLN A 70 3.91 -14.82 -15.52
CA GLN A 70 4.67 -15.67 -16.45
C GLN A 70 4.01 -17.04 -16.67
N GLN A 71 3.38 -17.59 -15.64
CA GLN A 71 2.71 -18.89 -15.69
C GLN A 71 1.25 -18.80 -16.19
N ASN A 72 0.77 -17.59 -16.52
CA ASN A 72 -0.62 -17.31 -16.87
C ASN A 72 -1.60 -17.94 -15.87
N ALA A 73 -1.24 -17.86 -14.60
CA ALA A 73 -1.96 -18.50 -13.51
C ALA A 73 -3.01 -17.53 -12.95
N ASP A 74 -4.27 -17.95 -12.86
CA ASP A 74 -5.38 -17.12 -12.39
C ASP A 74 -5.58 -17.19 -10.85
N ASN A 75 -4.71 -17.92 -10.15
CA ASN A 75 -4.89 -18.28 -8.75
C ASN A 75 -4.11 -17.36 -7.80
N PHE A 76 -4.70 -16.22 -7.45
CA PHE A 76 -4.19 -15.27 -6.43
C PHE A 76 -3.66 -15.95 -5.14
N LEU A 77 -4.21 -17.11 -4.78
CA LEU A 77 -3.80 -17.91 -3.61
C LEU A 77 -2.30 -18.21 -3.58
N ALA A 78 -1.61 -18.27 -4.72
CA ALA A 78 -0.18 -18.50 -4.78
C ALA A 78 0.62 -17.40 -4.08
N CYS A 79 0.14 -16.14 -4.11
CA CYS A 79 0.80 -15.01 -3.47
C CYS A 79 0.23 -14.67 -2.09
N LYS A 80 -0.59 -15.54 -1.50
CA LYS A 80 -1.20 -15.28 -0.19
C LYS A 80 -0.17 -15.10 0.91
N GLU A 81 0.78 -16.02 1.03
CA GLU A 81 1.78 -15.99 2.10
C GLU A 81 2.65 -14.72 2.11
N PRO A 82 3.25 -14.28 0.98
CA PRO A 82 4.04 -13.06 0.97
C PRO A 82 3.18 -11.82 1.25
N ILE A 83 1.94 -11.77 0.77
CA ILE A 83 1.02 -10.65 1.05
C ILE A 83 0.66 -10.59 2.54
N ASP A 84 0.33 -11.72 3.16
CA ASP A 84 0.03 -11.77 4.58
C ASP A 84 1.28 -11.46 5.43
N GLY A 85 2.45 -11.92 4.99
CA GLY A 85 3.73 -11.55 5.60
C GLY A 85 4.00 -10.05 5.55
N MET A 86 3.74 -9.42 4.41
CA MET A 86 3.81 -7.97 4.25
C MET A 86 2.83 -7.26 5.19
N TRP A 87 1.57 -7.69 5.24
CA TRP A 87 0.57 -7.14 6.16
C TRP A 87 1.01 -7.20 7.61
N ARG A 88 1.42 -8.38 8.10
CA ARG A 88 1.88 -8.56 9.48
C ARG A 88 3.08 -7.69 9.78
N CYS A 89 4.03 -7.56 8.86
CA CYS A 89 5.19 -6.71 9.08
C CYS A 89 4.83 -5.23 9.21
N TYR A 90 3.97 -4.71 8.32
CA TYR A 90 3.58 -3.30 8.36
C TYR A 90 2.70 -2.96 9.56
N THR A 91 1.94 -3.93 10.06
CA THR A 91 1.02 -3.77 11.19
C THR A 91 1.56 -4.28 12.52
N GLU A 92 2.84 -4.69 12.56
CA GLU A 92 3.47 -5.31 13.73
C GLU A 92 2.71 -6.55 14.25
N GLY A 93 1.90 -7.19 13.39
CA GLY A 93 1.05 -8.32 13.74
C GLY A 93 -0.16 -7.98 14.62
N LYS A 94 -0.43 -6.69 14.88
CA LYS A 94 -1.50 -6.23 15.79
C LYS A 94 -2.90 -6.24 15.15
N TYR A 95 -2.98 -6.26 13.82
CA TYR A 95 -4.23 -6.12 13.07
C TYR A 95 -4.57 -7.36 12.24
N GLY A 96 -4.51 -8.53 12.88
CA GLY A 96 -4.78 -9.83 12.25
C GLY A 96 -3.54 -10.48 11.62
N GLN A 97 -3.63 -11.79 11.36
CA GLN A 97 -2.53 -12.58 10.77
C GLN A 97 -2.54 -12.56 9.24
N SER A 98 -3.67 -12.20 8.65
CA SER A 98 -3.89 -12.13 7.22
C SER A 98 -4.43 -10.77 6.84
N ILE A 99 -4.08 -10.27 5.65
CA ILE A 99 -4.62 -8.98 5.17
C ILE A 99 -6.15 -9.01 5.09
N ARG A 100 -6.74 -10.20 4.89
CA ARG A 100 -8.19 -10.39 4.90
C ARG A 100 -8.85 -10.22 6.27
N GLU A 101 -8.07 -10.26 7.34
CA GLU A 101 -8.52 -10.00 8.72
C GLU A 101 -8.35 -8.52 9.10
N SER A 102 -7.92 -7.67 8.15
CA SER A 102 -7.78 -6.24 8.41
C SER A 102 -9.10 -5.59 8.83
N PRO A 103 -9.07 -4.49 9.61
CA PRO A 103 -10.26 -3.78 10.04
C PRO A 103 -11.17 -3.35 8.87
N ASP A 104 -12.48 -3.25 9.12
CA ASP A 104 -13.48 -2.96 8.08
C ASP A 104 -13.22 -1.65 7.30
N TYR A 105 -12.71 -0.63 7.99
CA TYR A 105 -12.40 0.65 7.37
C TYR A 105 -11.23 0.60 6.37
N THR A 106 -10.39 -0.45 6.40
CA THR A 106 -9.30 -0.62 5.42
C THR A 106 -9.73 -1.41 4.19
N LYS A 107 -10.90 -2.08 4.21
CA LYS A 107 -11.36 -3.00 3.16
C LYS A 107 -11.52 -2.36 1.79
N VAL A 108 -11.86 -1.07 1.75
CA VAL A 108 -11.94 -0.31 0.50
C VAL A 108 -10.58 -0.26 -0.20
N HIS A 109 -9.51 -0.07 0.57
CA HIS A 109 -8.14 -0.02 0.07
C HIS A 109 -7.57 -1.42 -0.19
N GLU A 110 -7.94 -2.42 0.63
CA GLU A 110 -7.62 -3.83 0.38
C GLU A 110 -8.13 -4.27 -1.00
N ARG A 111 -9.38 -3.97 -1.32
CA ARG A 111 -9.98 -4.31 -2.62
C ARG A 111 -9.21 -3.65 -3.77
N LYS A 112 -8.90 -2.36 -3.65
CA LYS A 112 -8.13 -1.62 -4.67
C LYS A 112 -6.74 -2.20 -4.85
N PHE A 113 -6.08 -2.60 -3.76
CA PHE A 113 -4.78 -3.25 -3.81
C PHE A 113 -4.85 -4.56 -4.59
N TYR A 114 -5.82 -5.43 -4.29
CA TYR A 114 -6.01 -6.69 -5.00
C TYR A 114 -6.39 -6.51 -6.47
N ASP A 115 -7.31 -5.60 -6.75
CA ASP A 115 -7.76 -5.31 -8.10
C ASP A 115 -6.58 -4.79 -8.95
N CYS A 116 -5.80 -3.84 -8.42
CA CYS A 116 -4.59 -3.35 -9.07
C CYS A 116 -3.56 -4.47 -9.32
N LEU A 117 -3.27 -5.29 -8.31
CA LEU A 117 -2.18 -6.27 -8.38
C LEU A 117 -2.50 -7.46 -9.28
N PHE A 118 -3.75 -7.94 -9.26
CA PHE A 118 -4.13 -9.18 -9.94
C PHE A 118 -5.13 -9.03 -11.09
N LYS A 119 -6.01 -8.02 -11.08
CA LYS A 119 -6.96 -7.83 -12.19
C LYS A 119 -6.39 -6.90 -13.26
N GLU A 120 -5.81 -5.79 -12.83
CA GLU A 120 -5.15 -4.85 -13.73
C GLU A 120 -3.73 -5.31 -14.07
N ALA A 121 -3.20 -6.27 -13.30
CA ALA A 121 -1.84 -6.78 -13.41
C ALA A 121 -0.78 -5.67 -13.45
N ALA A 122 -1.03 -4.59 -12.71
CA ALA A 122 -0.09 -3.51 -12.54
C ALA A 122 1.02 -3.94 -11.57
N GLY A 123 2.24 -3.45 -11.77
CA GLY A 123 3.36 -3.77 -10.89
C GLY A 123 3.11 -3.34 -9.44
N LEU A 124 3.75 -4.04 -8.49
CA LEU A 124 3.62 -3.72 -7.08
C LEU A 124 4.03 -2.28 -6.77
N ASP A 125 4.96 -1.71 -7.55
CA ASP A 125 5.36 -0.30 -7.46
C ASP A 125 4.18 0.68 -7.58
N VAL A 126 3.20 0.37 -8.44
CA VAL A 126 1.97 1.15 -8.59
C VAL A 126 0.99 0.82 -7.47
N CYS A 127 0.74 -0.47 -7.25
CA CYS A 127 -0.30 -0.94 -6.33
C CYS A 127 0.03 -0.69 -4.86
N GLN A 128 1.31 -0.50 -4.51
CA GLN A 128 1.77 -0.20 -3.15
C GLN A 128 1.06 1.03 -2.55
N THR A 129 0.62 1.98 -3.38
CA THR A 129 -0.16 3.14 -2.91
C THR A 129 -1.43 2.73 -2.19
N HIS A 130 -2.18 1.74 -2.72
CA HIS A 130 -3.39 1.25 -2.08
C HIS A 130 -3.11 0.51 -0.78
N PHE A 131 -2.02 -0.27 -0.73
CA PHE A 131 -1.59 -0.89 0.50
C PHE A 131 -1.19 0.15 1.55
N ASN A 132 -0.43 1.18 1.16
CA ASN A 132 -0.06 2.28 2.03
C ASN A 132 -1.28 3.00 2.58
N ASP A 133 -2.34 3.16 1.79
CA ASP A 133 -3.59 3.75 2.28
C ASP A 133 -4.30 2.89 3.33
N MET A 134 -4.16 1.56 3.28
CA MET A 134 -4.62 0.69 4.38
C MET A 134 -3.87 1.04 5.66
N ILE A 135 -2.55 1.12 5.61
CA ILE A 135 -1.71 1.44 6.77
C ILE A 135 -1.97 2.85 7.29
N ARG A 136 -2.17 3.83 6.41
CA ARG A 136 -2.59 5.19 6.78
C ARG A 136 -3.95 5.19 7.47
N SER A 137 -4.89 4.40 6.97
CA SER A 137 -6.22 4.28 7.59
C SER A 137 -6.14 3.71 8.99
N VAL A 138 -5.26 2.71 9.21
CA VAL A 138 -4.97 2.19 10.56
C VAL A 138 -4.34 3.29 11.42
N TYR A 139 -3.30 3.96 10.95
CA TYR A 139 -2.59 4.99 11.71
C TYR A 139 -3.49 6.18 12.10
N ARG A 140 -4.41 6.57 11.22
CA ARG A 140 -5.37 7.67 11.47
C ARG A 140 -6.56 7.24 12.32
N SER A 141 -6.71 5.94 12.60
CA SER A 141 -7.74 5.44 13.50
C SER A 141 -7.50 5.95 14.93
N PRO A 142 -8.55 6.33 15.68
CA PRO A 142 -8.40 6.68 17.10
C PRO A 142 -7.88 5.51 17.96
N GLU A 143 -8.04 4.27 17.48
CA GLU A 143 -7.61 3.03 18.13
C GLU A 143 -6.28 2.51 17.56
N ASN A 144 -5.46 3.38 16.98
CA ASN A 144 -4.20 2.95 16.41
C ASN A 144 -3.19 2.55 17.50
N GLU A 145 -2.56 1.39 17.33
CA GLU A 145 -1.52 0.85 18.20
C GLU A 145 -0.15 0.80 17.49
N LEU A 146 -0.05 1.39 16.29
CA LEU A 146 1.17 1.38 15.49
C LEU A 146 2.21 2.33 16.07
N CYS A 147 3.46 1.88 16.17
CA CYS A 147 4.57 2.71 16.63
C CYS A 147 5.21 3.48 15.46
N ASP A 148 5.30 4.80 15.56
CA ASP A 148 5.86 5.70 14.53
C ASP A 148 7.34 6.10 14.74
N TRP A 149 7.98 5.65 15.82
CA TRP A 149 9.30 6.12 16.29
C TRP A 149 10.53 5.30 15.84
N TYR A 150 10.36 4.23 15.05
CA TYR A 150 11.46 3.33 14.68
C TYR A 150 12.39 3.85 13.57
#